data_AF-A0A2V5LRZ7-F1
#
_entry.id   AF-A0A2V5LRZ7-F1
#
_cell.length_a   1.000
_cell.length_b   1.000
_cell.length_c   1.000
_cell.angle_alpha   90.00
_cell.angle_beta   90.00
_cell.angle_gamma   90.00
#
_symmetry.space_group_name_H-M   'P 1'
#
loop_
_entity.id
_entity.type
_entity.pdbx_description
1 polymer ?
#
loop_
_entity_poly.entity_id
_entity_poly.type
_entity_poly.pdbx_seq_one_letter_code
_entity_poly.pdbx_strand_id
1 'polypeptide(L)'
;MLSCFVLSALPFLWPTVLSSAATLDDLKQLEITCYVPSYLTRGLLLQNVEITYDGIQENEDQNHPLPLYSIQYGNGWNATFTIESAREGVGDRNIMAAEENAEETEIKSPFGRMYLIYRPKGKDGRKDEIITNWVSDPNMNGEKGKAPDSHPVLGRFHGFSATGITVTEFTKIIQSLHPIGNDKAHTPALTANAPAPEKPAAEKSALKIHPKVFNMIDSWVSDAESPVATEINLNAVEKNGNQFNEDGLKQDGDWLIYSLPDTGGFMRYRVLEAKGNHYKIEYQENGGGTLTPASTIEFDIEKRHIRLNGSPMTIHVLRVTSYNQK
;
A
#
# COMPACT_ATOMS: atom_id res chain seq x y z
N MET A 1 -73.93 -18.86 -29.11
CA MET A 1 -72.99 -18.34 -30.13
C MET A 1 -71.58 -18.58 -29.64
N LEU A 2 -70.67 -19.05 -30.50
CA LEU A 2 -69.24 -19.15 -30.16
C LEU A 2 -68.64 -17.75 -30.05
N SER A 3 -67.75 -17.53 -29.09
CA SER A 3 -66.84 -16.38 -29.08
C SER A 3 -65.43 -16.90 -28.87
N CYS A 4 -64.56 -16.70 -29.86
CA CYS A 4 -63.19 -17.15 -29.85
C CYS A 4 -62.29 -16.05 -29.31
N PHE A 5 -61.63 -16.28 -28.17
CA PHE A 5 -60.49 -15.47 -27.76
C PHE A 5 -59.22 -16.00 -28.45
N VAL A 6 -58.72 -15.25 -29.43
CA VAL A 6 -57.37 -15.46 -29.98
C VAL A 6 -56.39 -14.66 -29.12
N LEU A 7 -55.67 -15.33 -28.22
CA LEU A 7 -54.50 -14.72 -27.59
C LEU A 7 -53.34 -14.74 -28.58
N SER A 8 -52.99 -13.57 -29.13
CA SER A 8 -51.79 -13.41 -29.95
C SER A 8 -50.54 -13.45 -29.07
N ALA A 9 -49.87 -14.60 -29.03
CA ALA A 9 -48.57 -14.73 -28.40
C ALA A 9 -47.50 -14.06 -29.28
N LEU A 10 -47.06 -12.86 -28.91
CA LEU A 10 -45.77 -12.33 -29.35
C LEU A 10 -44.67 -12.96 -28.47
N PRO A 11 -43.75 -13.77 -29.03
CA PRO A 11 -42.54 -14.12 -28.31
C PRO A 11 -41.67 -12.86 -28.21
N PHE A 12 -41.50 -12.35 -26.99
CA PHE A 12 -40.43 -11.40 -26.69
C PHE A 12 -39.09 -12.11 -26.89
N LEU A 13 -38.53 -11.97 -28.09
CA LEU A 13 -37.11 -12.23 -28.33
C LEU A 13 -36.31 -11.12 -27.62
N TRP A 14 -36.10 -11.29 -26.31
CA TRP A 14 -35.03 -10.58 -25.65
C TRP A 14 -33.70 -10.98 -26.31
N PRO A 15 -32.86 -10.03 -26.72
CA PRO A 15 -31.53 -10.37 -27.17
C PRO A 15 -30.76 -10.92 -25.97
N THR A 16 -30.56 -12.23 -25.92
CA THR A 16 -29.51 -12.82 -25.09
C THR A 16 -28.19 -12.30 -25.64
N VAL A 17 -27.70 -11.19 -25.08
CA VAL A 17 -26.32 -10.77 -25.23
C VAL A 17 -25.50 -11.91 -24.65
N LEU A 18 -24.85 -12.70 -25.51
CA LEU A 18 -23.82 -13.64 -25.08
C LEU A 18 -22.62 -12.80 -24.64
N SER A 19 -22.64 -12.35 -23.39
CA SER A 19 -21.42 -11.93 -22.72
C SER A 19 -20.48 -13.13 -22.67
N SER A 20 -19.39 -13.07 -23.43
CA SER A 20 -18.28 -14.00 -23.26
C SER A 20 -17.76 -13.87 -21.83
N ALA A 21 -17.56 -14.99 -21.14
CA ALA A 21 -16.86 -14.97 -19.86
C ALA A 21 -15.45 -14.38 -20.08
N ALA A 22 -15.00 -13.53 -19.14
CA ALA A 22 -13.69 -12.93 -19.23
C ALA A 22 -12.59 -13.99 -19.07
N THR A 23 -11.39 -13.64 -19.50
CA THR A 23 -10.20 -14.50 -19.49
C THR A 23 -9.01 -13.78 -18.83
N LEU A 24 -7.95 -14.52 -18.53
CA LEU A 24 -6.70 -13.92 -18.03
C LEU A 24 -6.01 -13.02 -19.07
N ASP A 25 -6.37 -13.12 -20.35
CA ASP A 25 -5.87 -12.22 -21.40
C ASP A 25 -6.64 -10.88 -21.42
N ASP A 26 -7.91 -10.86 -21.00
CA ASP A 26 -8.69 -9.62 -20.88
C ASP A 26 -8.17 -8.76 -19.71
N LEU A 27 -7.70 -9.40 -18.64
CA LEU A 27 -7.04 -8.72 -17.51
C LEU A 27 -5.78 -7.94 -17.93
N LYS A 28 -5.12 -8.30 -19.03
CA LYS A 28 -3.95 -7.57 -19.57
C LYS A 28 -4.31 -6.22 -20.18
N GLN A 29 -5.59 -6.00 -20.46
CA GLN A 29 -6.11 -4.79 -21.11
C GLN A 29 -6.62 -3.78 -20.06
N LEU A 30 -6.70 -4.18 -18.80
CA LEU A 30 -7.10 -3.31 -17.71
C LEU A 30 -5.96 -2.34 -17.35
N GLU A 31 -6.36 -1.15 -16.93
CA GLU A 31 -5.47 -0.12 -16.36
C GLU A 31 -5.02 -0.45 -14.91
N ILE A 32 -5.57 -1.51 -14.30
CA ILE A 32 -5.06 -2.08 -13.04
C ILE A 32 -3.97 -3.13 -13.27
N THR A 33 -3.02 -3.21 -12.33
CA THR A 33 -2.15 -4.38 -12.22
C THR A 33 -2.93 -5.55 -11.63
N CYS A 34 -3.28 -6.53 -12.45
CA CYS A 34 -3.84 -7.80 -12.01
C CYS A 34 -2.73 -8.80 -11.64
N TYR A 35 -2.99 -9.69 -10.68
CA TYR A 35 -2.03 -10.71 -10.24
C TYR A 35 -2.57 -12.13 -10.47
N VAL A 36 -1.65 -13.04 -10.80
CA VAL A 36 -1.92 -14.48 -10.91
C VAL A 36 -0.85 -15.28 -10.15
N PRO A 37 -1.19 -16.45 -9.60
CA PRO A 37 -0.23 -17.31 -8.94
C PRO A 37 0.58 -18.12 -9.97
N SER A 38 1.89 -18.19 -9.79
CA SER A 38 2.75 -19.15 -10.51
C SER A 38 2.75 -20.55 -9.86
N TYR A 39 2.20 -20.66 -8.64
CA TYR A 39 2.00 -21.92 -7.92
C TYR A 39 0.54 -22.07 -7.47
N LEU A 40 -0.06 -23.22 -7.78
CA LEU A 40 -1.38 -23.61 -7.27
C LEU A 40 -1.30 -24.98 -6.60
N THR A 41 -2.05 -25.16 -5.51
CA THR A 41 -2.26 -26.47 -4.89
C THR A 41 -2.80 -27.46 -5.92
N ARG A 42 -2.26 -28.68 -5.93
CA ARG A 42 -2.60 -29.71 -6.92
C ARG A 42 -4.11 -29.91 -7.06
N GLY A 43 -4.63 -29.68 -8.26
CA GLY A 43 -6.03 -29.86 -8.60
C GLY A 43 -6.88 -28.58 -8.57
N LEU A 44 -6.34 -27.45 -8.08
CA LEU A 44 -6.93 -26.14 -8.34
C LEU A 44 -6.67 -25.76 -9.80
N LEU A 45 -7.74 -25.47 -10.54
CA LEU A 45 -7.71 -24.97 -11.91
C LEU A 45 -8.48 -23.66 -11.99
N LEU A 46 -8.20 -22.82 -12.99
CA LEU A 46 -8.97 -21.61 -13.24
C LEU A 46 -10.44 -21.98 -13.51
N GLN A 47 -11.37 -21.38 -12.77
CA GLN A 47 -12.81 -21.62 -12.90
C GLN A 47 -13.55 -20.39 -13.42
N ASN A 48 -13.22 -19.21 -12.92
CA ASN A 48 -13.85 -17.95 -13.33
C ASN A 48 -12.82 -16.83 -13.38
N VAL A 49 -13.01 -15.92 -14.34
CA VAL A 49 -12.44 -14.58 -14.32
C VAL A 49 -13.61 -13.63 -14.49
N GLU A 50 -13.72 -12.66 -13.61
CA GLU A 50 -14.76 -11.64 -13.65
C GLU A 50 -14.10 -10.26 -13.70
N ILE A 51 -14.64 -9.40 -14.56
CA ILE A 51 -14.27 -7.99 -14.63
C ILE A 51 -15.54 -7.22 -14.33
N THR A 52 -15.57 -6.55 -13.18
CA THR A 52 -16.65 -5.66 -12.78
C THR A 52 -16.17 -4.22 -12.80
N TYR A 53 -17.07 -3.29 -12.55
CA TYR A 53 -16.75 -1.86 -12.48
C TYR A 53 -17.37 -1.31 -11.21
N ASP A 54 -16.58 -0.56 -10.45
CA ASP A 54 -17.05 -0.01 -9.17
C ASP A 54 -18.03 1.15 -9.38
N GLY A 55 -18.88 1.39 -8.38
CA GLY A 55 -19.86 2.48 -8.40
C GLY A 55 -19.20 3.84 -8.52
N ILE A 56 -19.63 4.64 -9.49
CA ILE A 56 -19.09 5.98 -9.74
C ILE A 56 -19.56 6.92 -8.62
N GLN A 57 -18.62 7.55 -7.91
CA GLN A 57 -18.94 8.51 -6.85
C GLN A 57 -19.31 9.88 -7.44
N GLU A 58 -19.99 10.74 -6.67
CA GLU A 58 -20.56 12.01 -7.15
C GLU A 58 -19.53 12.99 -7.76
N ASN A 59 -18.25 12.85 -7.39
CA ASN A 59 -17.14 13.71 -7.84
C ASN A 59 -16.24 13.03 -8.89
N GLU A 60 -16.63 11.89 -9.45
CA GLU A 60 -15.83 11.13 -10.42
C GLU A 60 -16.30 11.31 -11.87
N ASP A 61 -15.40 11.03 -12.83
CA ASP A 61 -15.73 11.02 -14.25
C ASP A 61 -16.72 9.89 -14.56
N GLN A 62 -17.97 10.29 -14.84
CA GLN A 62 -19.08 9.42 -15.17
C GLN A 62 -18.85 8.57 -16.44
N ASN A 63 -17.80 8.87 -17.22
CA ASN A 63 -17.43 8.13 -18.44
C ASN A 63 -16.30 7.12 -18.21
N HIS A 64 -15.67 7.11 -17.03
CA HIS A 64 -14.47 6.30 -16.75
C HIS A 64 -14.61 5.52 -15.43
N PRO A 65 -15.53 4.54 -15.36
CA PRO A 65 -15.74 3.75 -14.15
C PRO A 65 -14.55 2.83 -13.87
N LEU A 66 -14.18 2.69 -12.60
CA LEU A 66 -12.96 1.98 -12.19
C LEU A 66 -13.13 0.45 -12.37
N PRO A 67 -12.35 -0.23 -13.24
CA PRO A 67 -12.39 -1.69 -13.32
C PRO A 67 -11.89 -2.35 -12.03
N LEU A 68 -12.59 -3.42 -11.66
CA LEU A 68 -12.20 -4.38 -10.64
C LEU A 68 -12.13 -5.77 -11.28
N TYR A 69 -11.29 -6.65 -10.74
CA TYR A 69 -11.20 -8.04 -11.17
C TYR A 69 -11.41 -9.03 -10.01
N SER A 70 -11.98 -10.18 -10.34
CA SER A 70 -11.98 -11.37 -9.50
C SER A 70 -11.49 -12.57 -10.30
N ILE A 71 -10.68 -13.43 -9.66
CA ILE A 71 -10.21 -14.69 -10.24
C ILE A 71 -10.51 -15.80 -9.24
N GLN A 72 -11.27 -16.80 -9.68
CA GLN A 72 -11.55 -18.00 -8.89
C GLN A 72 -10.78 -19.19 -9.45
N TYR A 73 -10.00 -19.83 -8.59
CA TYR A 73 -9.43 -21.15 -8.81
C TYR A 73 -10.16 -22.16 -7.93
N GLY A 74 -10.40 -23.36 -8.45
CA GLY A 74 -11.08 -24.42 -7.69
C GLY A 74 -10.86 -25.81 -8.25
N ASN A 75 -11.08 -26.82 -7.42
CA ASN A 75 -11.00 -28.23 -7.81
C ASN A 75 -12.36 -28.84 -8.20
N GLY A 76 -13.43 -28.05 -8.16
CA GLY A 76 -14.81 -28.50 -8.40
C GLY A 76 -15.45 -29.32 -7.27
N TRP A 77 -14.78 -29.45 -6.11
CA TRP A 77 -15.24 -30.27 -4.98
C TRP A 77 -15.36 -29.45 -3.69
N ASN A 78 -14.23 -29.06 -3.11
CA ASN A 78 -14.17 -28.49 -1.77
C ASN A 78 -12.98 -27.54 -1.55
N ALA A 79 -12.09 -27.40 -2.52
CA ALA A 79 -10.94 -26.51 -2.44
C ALA A 79 -11.10 -25.37 -3.45
N THR A 80 -10.94 -24.14 -2.96
CA THR A 80 -11.00 -22.90 -3.73
C THR A 80 -9.91 -21.94 -3.29
N PHE A 81 -9.49 -21.05 -4.18
CA PHE A 81 -8.68 -19.87 -3.89
C PHE A 81 -9.20 -18.72 -4.76
N THR A 82 -9.46 -17.55 -4.16
CA THR A 82 -9.87 -16.34 -4.88
C THR A 82 -8.85 -15.21 -4.73
N ILE A 83 -8.73 -14.41 -5.79
CA ILE A 83 -8.10 -13.10 -5.79
C ILE A 83 -9.19 -12.11 -6.17
N GLU A 84 -9.39 -11.07 -5.39
CA GLU A 84 -10.36 -10.01 -5.66
C GLU A 84 -9.66 -8.65 -5.50
N SER A 85 -10.00 -7.67 -6.33
CA SER A 85 -9.57 -6.27 -6.16
C SER A 85 -10.71 -5.38 -5.68
N ALA A 86 -10.39 -4.38 -4.87
CA ALA A 86 -11.32 -3.33 -4.48
C ALA A 86 -10.67 -1.93 -4.60
N ARG A 87 -11.49 -0.91 -4.88
CA ARG A 87 -11.10 0.50 -4.89
C ARG A 87 -10.55 0.95 -3.54
N GLU A 88 -11.25 0.57 -2.49
CA GLU A 88 -10.89 0.79 -1.09
C GLU A 88 -10.69 -0.57 -0.43
N GLY A 89 -9.77 -0.66 0.54
CA GLY A 89 -9.54 -1.88 1.31
C GLY A 89 -10.59 -2.04 2.39
N VAL A 90 -11.86 -1.97 1.99
CA VAL A 90 -13.01 -1.79 2.89
C VAL A 90 -12.94 -2.89 3.95
N GLY A 91 -12.83 -2.55 5.23
CA GLY A 91 -13.18 -1.26 5.84
C GLY A 91 -14.03 -1.47 7.08
N ASP A 92 -14.50 -2.71 7.27
CA ASP A 92 -14.50 -3.36 8.56
C ASP A 92 -13.53 -4.54 8.52
N ARG A 93 -13.13 -5.03 9.70
CA ARG A 93 -12.32 -6.25 9.81
C ARG A 93 -13.02 -7.40 9.08
N ASN A 94 -12.25 -8.28 8.43
CA ASN A 94 -12.77 -9.52 7.85
C ASN A 94 -13.16 -10.52 8.97
N ILE A 95 -14.21 -10.18 9.73
CA ILE A 95 -14.70 -10.94 10.87
C ILE A 95 -15.39 -12.18 10.33
N MET A 96 -14.70 -13.31 10.43
CA MET A 96 -15.34 -14.61 10.34
C MET A 96 -16.51 -14.67 11.33
N ALA A 97 -17.71 -15.04 10.87
CA ALA A 97 -18.97 -15.05 11.64
C ALA A 97 -19.05 -16.04 12.84
N ALA A 98 -17.89 -16.43 13.38
CA ALA A 98 -17.64 -17.25 14.55
C ALA A 98 -16.16 -17.01 14.90
N GLU A 99 -15.85 -15.81 15.39
CA GLU A 99 -14.50 -15.30 15.68
C GLU A 99 -13.83 -16.13 16.78
N GLU A 100 -14.61 -16.65 17.74
CA GLU A 100 -14.15 -17.53 18.82
C GLU A 100 -13.53 -18.85 18.33
N ASN A 101 -13.79 -19.21 17.07
CA ASN A 101 -13.23 -20.38 16.40
C ASN A 101 -12.11 -20.04 15.39
N ALA A 102 -11.88 -18.75 15.10
CA ALA A 102 -10.83 -18.29 14.22
C ALA A 102 -9.46 -18.23 14.93
N GLU A 103 -8.40 -18.15 14.14
CA GLU A 103 -7.02 -17.89 14.52
C GLU A 103 -6.43 -16.86 13.57
N GLU A 104 -5.49 -16.05 14.06
CA GLU A 104 -4.79 -15.05 13.26
C GLU A 104 -3.31 -15.38 13.10
N THR A 105 -2.76 -15.10 11.92
CA THR A 105 -1.32 -15.22 11.67
C THR A 105 -0.83 -14.20 10.66
N GLU A 106 0.44 -13.81 10.75
CA GLU A 106 1.07 -12.89 9.79
C GLU A 106 1.85 -13.68 8.75
N ILE A 107 1.60 -13.42 7.46
CA ILE A 107 2.33 -14.03 6.34
C ILE A 107 3.00 -12.98 5.46
N LYS A 108 4.05 -13.41 4.75
CA LYS A 108 4.76 -12.59 3.75
C LYS A 108 4.13 -12.77 2.38
N SER A 109 3.81 -11.65 1.72
CA SER A 109 3.30 -11.56 0.35
C SER A 109 4.19 -10.64 -0.51
N PRO A 110 4.04 -10.64 -1.85
CA PRO A 110 4.66 -9.64 -2.73
C PRO A 110 4.25 -8.20 -2.41
N PHE A 111 3.08 -8.02 -1.79
CA PHE A 111 2.52 -6.73 -1.34
C PHE A 111 3.04 -6.27 0.04
N GLY A 112 3.84 -7.10 0.72
CA GLY A 112 4.34 -6.86 2.07
C GLY A 112 3.79 -7.84 3.11
N ARG A 113 3.69 -7.39 4.37
CA ARG A 113 3.09 -8.18 5.45
C ARG A 113 1.57 -8.22 5.30
N MET A 114 0.99 -9.39 5.47
CA MET A 114 -0.45 -9.62 5.37
C MET A 114 -0.93 -10.38 6.61
N TYR A 115 -2.02 -9.90 7.22
CA TYR A 115 -2.70 -10.62 8.28
C TYR A 115 -3.73 -11.57 7.68
N LEU A 116 -3.69 -12.81 8.15
CA LEU A 116 -4.57 -13.89 7.74
C LEU A 116 -5.42 -14.33 8.94
N ILE A 117 -6.73 -14.34 8.74
CA ILE A 117 -7.72 -14.89 9.68
C ILE A 117 -8.16 -16.24 9.11
N TYR A 118 -8.08 -17.32 9.89
CA TYR A 118 -8.41 -18.66 9.42
C TYR A 118 -9.12 -19.52 10.47
N ARG A 119 -9.90 -20.51 10.03
CA ARG A 119 -10.47 -21.57 10.86
C ARG A 119 -9.70 -22.86 10.62
N PRO A 120 -9.02 -23.45 11.63
CA PRO A 120 -8.34 -24.72 11.47
C PRO A 120 -9.33 -25.89 11.43
N LYS A 121 -9.06 -26.86 10.55
CA LYS A 121 -9.75 -28.15 10.51
C LYS A 121 -9.81 -28.84 11.88
N GLY A 122 -11.03 -29.14 12.32
CA GLY A 122 -11.28 -29.91 13.54
C GLY A 122 -12.04 -29.17 14.63
N LYS A 123 -12.13 -27.83 14.57
CA LYS A 123 -13.11 -27.07 15.37
C LYS A 123 -14.52 -27.32 14.80
N ASP A 124 -15.35 -28.03 15.55
CA ASP A 124 -16.77 -28.34 15.31
C ASP A 124 -17.15 -28.67 13.84
N GLY A 125 -16.35 -29.53 13.20
CA GLY A 125 -16.67 -30.12 11.89
C GLY A 125 -16.58 -29.18 10.68
N ARG A 126 -16.08 -27.95 10.83
CA ARG A 126 -15.90 -27.01 9.71
C ARG A 126 -14.68 -27.36 8.84
N LYS A 127 -14.75 -26.99 7.56
CA LYS A 127 -13.62 -27.06 6.62
C LYS A 127 -12.61 -25.95 6.96
N ASP A 128 -11.36 -26.12 6.53
CA ASP A 128 -10.40 -25.01 6.53
C ASP A 128 -10.96 -23.85 5.70
N GLU A 129 -11.09 -22.69 6.31
CA GLU A 129 -11.53 -21.44 5.69
C GLU A 129 -10.50 -20.37 6.04
N ILE A 130 -10.12 -19.57 5.07
CA ILE A 130 -8.94 -18.71 5.08
C ILE A 130 -9.38 -17.39 4.43
N ILE A 131 -9.31 -16.28 5.18
CA ILE A 131 -9.64 -14.94 4.70
C ILE A 131 -8.52 -13.99 5.13
N THR A 132 -7.86 -13.34 4.19
CA THR A 132 -6.87 -12.31 4.53
C THR A 132 -7.51 -10.96 4.70
N ASN A 133 -6.85 -10.08 5.43
CA ASN A 133 -7.10 -8.65 5.26
C ASN A 133 -6.68 -8.21 3.85
N TRP A 134 -7.33 -7.16 3.38
CA TRP A 134 -7.04 -6.48 2.12
C TRP A 134 -5.64 -5.84 2.18
N VAL A 135 -4.77 -6.12 1.21
CA VAL A 135 -3.39 -5.59 1.18
C VAL A 135 -3.19 -4.67 0.00
N SER A 136 -2.56 -3.52 0.25
CA SER A 136 -2.35 -2.49 -0.75
C SER A 136 -1.26 -2.87 -1.77
N ASP A 137 -1.49 -2.55 -3.03
CA ASP A 137 -0.55 -2.84 -4.13
C ASP A 137 0.60 -1.82 -4.21
N PRO A 138 1.88 -2.25 -4.13
CA PRO A 138 3.02 -1.35 -4.20
C PRO A 138 3.22 -0.70 -5.59
N ASN A 139 2.69 -1.28 -6.67
CA ASN A 139 2.87 -0.74 -8.03
C ASN A 139 1.97 0.47 -8.33
N MET A 140 0.95 0.73 -7.51
CA MET A 140 -0.04 1.79 -7.74
C MET A 140 0.45 3.20 -7.39
N ASN A 141 1.64 3.31 -6.79
CA ASN A 141 2.33 4.59 -6.57
C ASN A 141 2.96 5.18 -7.84
N GLY A 142 2.92 4.46 -8.97
CA GLY A 142 3.61 4.85 -10.21
C GLY A 142 2.93 5.97 -11.02
N GLU A 143 1.61 6.13 -10.91
CA GLU A 143 0.85 7.08 -11.74
C GLU A 143 0.52 8.40 -11.02
N LYS A 144 1.48 9.34 -11.00
CA LYS A 144 1.20 10.77 -10.79
C LYS A 144 0.53 11.41 -12.03
N GLY A 145 -0.39 10.68 -12.66
CA GLY A 145 -0.62 10.76 -14.11
C GLY A 145 -1.55 11.87 -14.60
N LYS A 146 -2.51 12.35 -13.77
CA LYS A 146 -3.56 13.28 -14.19
C LYS A 146 -3.94 14.26 -13.05
N ALA A 147 -3.19 15.35 -12.90
CA ALA A 147 -3.57 16.52 -12.10
C ALA A 147 -4.70 17.32 -12.84
N PRO A 148 -5.52 18.19 -12.19
CA PRO A 148 -5.13 19.09 -11.09
C PRO A 148 -5.60 18.70 -9.67
N ASP A 149 -6.76 18.06 -9.52
CA ASP A 149 -7.41 17.77 -8.22
C ASP A 149 -7.34 16.27 -7.90
N SER A 150 -6.12 15.73 -7.89
CA SER A 150 -5.82 14.33 -8.25
C SER A 150 -6.45 13.20 -7.41
N HIS A 151 -7.60 12.70 -7.87
CA HIS A 151 -7.90 11.27 -8.02
C HIS A 151 -8.27 11.04 -9.50
N PRO A 152 -7.80 9.98 -10.16
CA PRO A 152 -8.15 8.61 -9.78
C PRO A 152 -6.93 7.66 -9.84
N VAL A 153 -7.23 6.38 -10.08
CA VAL A 153 -6.31 5.24 -10.14
C VAL A 153 -6.02 4.64 -8.76
N LEU A 154 -6.18 3.33 -8.55
CA LEU A 154 -7.16 2.34 -9.07
C LEU A 154 -7.07 1.11 -8.13
N GLY A 155 -8.00 0.13 -8.16
CA GLY A 155 -7.86 -1.25 -7.61
C GLY A 155 -6.98 -1.47 -6.36
N ARG A 156 -6.99 -0.54 -5.40
CA ARG A 156 -5.87 -0.24 -4.49
C ARG A 156 -5.44 -1.39 -3.60
N PHE A 157 -6.33 -2.36 -3.39
CA PHE A 157 -6.15 -3.47 -2.49
C PHE A 157 -6.54 -4.78 -3.15
N HIS A 158 -5.78 -5.82 -2.84
CA HIS A 158 -6.07 -7.20 -3.21
C HIS A 158 -6.50 -7.99 -1.98
N GLY A 159 -7.63 -8.67 -2.09
CA GLY A 159 -8.21 -9.57 -1.09
C GLY A 159 -8.02 -11.01 -1.54
N PHE A 160 -7.76 -11.90 -0.58
CA PHE A 160 -7.49 -13.30 -0.85
C PHE A 160 -8.32 -14.18 0.08
N SER A 161 -9.10 -15.08 -0.51
CA SER A 161 -9.83 -16.10 0.25
C SER A 161 -9.44 -17.50 -0.22
N ALA A 162 -9.62 -18.49 0.66
CA ALA A 162 -9.55 -19.89 0.29
C ALA A 162 -10.43 -20.77 1.18
N THR A 163 -10.88 -21.88 0.62
CA THR A 163 -11.51 -22.97 1.37
C THR A 163 -10.79 -24.27 1.05
N GLY A 164 -10.71 -25.19 2.02
CA GLY A 164 -10.24 -26.57 1.80
C GLY A 164 -8.75 -26.72 1.50
N ILE A 165 -7.94 -25.69 1.78
CA ILE A 165 -6.47 -25.73 1.69
C ILE A 165 -5.85 -25.32 3.03
N THR A 166 -4.60 -25.68 3.27
CA THR A 166 -3.89 -25.33 4.51
C THR A 166 -3.28 -23.92 4.42
N VAL A 167 -3.05 -23.29 5.58
CA VAL A 167 -2.31 -22.01 5.69
C VAL A 167 -0.94 -22.08 5.01
N THR A 168 -0.25 -23.22 5.08
CA THR A 168 1.04 -23.44 4.40
C THR A 168 0.91 -23.40 2.88
N GLU A 169 -0.11 -24.07 2.30
CA GLU A 169 -0.34 -24.03 0.86
C GLU A 169 -0.81 -22.65 0.40
N PHE A 170 -1.71 -22.02 1.15
CA PHE A 170 -2.13 -20.64 0.89
C PHE A 170 -0.93 -19.68 0.87
N THR A 171 -0.03 -19.78 1.85
CA THR A 171 1.19 -18.96 1.92
C THR A 171 2.07 -19.14 0.68
N LYS A 172 2.21 -20.36 0.15
CA LYS A 172 2.94 -20.60 -1.11
C LYS A 172 2.26 -19.97 -2.31
N ILE A 173 0.93 -20.09 -2.42
CA ILE A 173 0.16 -19.47 -3.51
C ILE A 173 0.39 -17.95 -3.50
N ILE A 174 0.21 -17.31 -2.34
CA ILE A 174 0.45 -15.88 -2.15
C ILE A 174 1.88 -15.46 -2.51
N GLN A 175 2.90 -16.21 -2.07
CA GLN A 175 4.30 -15.93 -2.40
C GLN A 175 4.66 -16.16 -3.88
N SER A 176 3.79 -16.85 -4.63
CA SER A 176 3.95 -17.11 -6.06
C SER A 176 3.25 -16.10 -6.97
N LEU A 177 2.51 -15.15 -6.38
CA LEU A 177 1.78 -14.12 -7.12
C LEU A 177 2.75 -13.23 -7.89
N HIS A 178 2.41 -12.98 -9.16
CA HIS A 178 3.15 -12.10 -10.06
C HIS A 178 2.15 -11.30 -10.92
N PRO A 179 2.51 -10.07 -11.34
CA PRO A 179 1.64 -9.25 -12.16
C PRO A 179 1.51 -9.83 -13.57
N ILE A 180 0.32 -9.72 -14.15
CA ILE A 180 0.08 -10.06 -15.55
C ILE A 180 0.58 -8.91 -16.44
N GLY A 181 1.39 -9.21 -17.47
CA GLY A 181 1.67 -8.26 -18.58
C GLY A 181 3.04 -7.57 -18.61
N ASN A 182 4.02 -8.01 -17.80
CA ASN A 182 5.28 -7.28 -17.54
C ASN A 182 6.32 -7.16 -18.70
N ASP A 183 5.97 -7.49 -19.95
CA ASP A 183 6.92 -7.51 -21.09
C ASP A 183 7.18 -6.13 -21.75
N LYS A 184 6.61 -5.04 -21.21
CA LYS A 184 6.95 -3.65 -21.59
C LYS A 184 7.54 -2.87 -20.42
N ALA A 185 8.79 -3.18 -20.12
CA ALA A 185 9.56 -2.51 -19.08
C ALA A 185 9.61 -0.97 -19.27
N HIS A 186 9.29 -0.23 -18.21
CA HIS A 186 9.82 1.12 -18.02
C HIS A 186 11.24 1.00 -17.46
N THR A 187 12.23 1.20 -18.33
CA THR A 187 13.64 1.31 -17.96
C THR A 187 14.04 2.79 -18.01
N PRO A 188 14.20 3.49 -16.87
CA PRO A 188 14.76 4.83 -16.87
C PRO A 188 16.23 4.76 -17.26
N ALA A 189 16.60 5.39 -18.38
CA ALA A 189 17.97 5.38 -18.86
C ALA A 189 18.89 6.22 -17.95
N LEU A 190 19.89 5.57 -17.36
CA LEU A 190 21.00 6.24 -16.67
C LEU A 190 21.93 6.89 -17.71
N THR A 191 21.66 8.14 -18.10
CA THR A 191 22.62 8.95 -18.86
C THR A 191 23.65 9.54 -17.91
N ALA A 192 24.77 8.84 -17.76
CA ALA A 192 25.98 9.43 -17.21
C ALA A 192 26.57 10.45 -18.20
N ASN A 193 26.87 11.67 -17.73
CA ASN A 193 28.08 12.43 -18.06
C ASN A 193 28.10 13.77 -17.34
N ALA A 194 29.05 13.94 -16.42
CA ALA A 194 29.48 15.23 -15.90
C ALA A 194 31.00 15.18 -15.69
N PRO A 195 31.77 16.18 -16.15
CA PRO A 195 33.15 16.36 -15.73
C PRO A 195 33.22 17.24 -14.48
N ALA A 196 33.89 16.72 -13.45
CA ALA A 196 34.46 17.51 -12.34
C ALA A 196 35.84 18.08 -12.79
N PRO A 197 36.52 18.98 -12.04
CA PRO A 197 36.24 19.40 -10.66
C PRO A 197 36.33 20.92 -10.39
N GLU A 198 35.94 21.36 -9.18
CA GLU A 198 36.80 22.13 -8.26
C GLU A 198 36.18 22.25 -6.85
N LYS A 199 37.04 22.35 -5.82
CA LYS A 199 36.72 22.50 -4.39
C LYS A 199 37.79 23.48 -3.82
N PRO A 200 37.57 24.23 -2.72
CA PRO A 200 36.41 24.19 -1.82
C PRO A 200 35.84 25.54 -1.35
N ALA A 201 34.54 25.54 -1.07
CA ALA A 201 33.95 26.33 0.01
C ALA A 201 33.23 25.35 0.97
N ALA A 202 33.08 25.73 2.24
CA ALA A 202 32.42 24.89 3.23
C ALA A 202 30.90 24.91 3.05
N GLU A 203 30.40 24.09 2.13
CA GLU A 203 28.97 23.84 2.00
C GLU A 203 28.42 23.27 3.32
N LYS A 204 27.41 23.93 3.90
CA LYS A 204 26.49 23.25 4.82
C LYS A 204 25.94 22.06 4.03
N SER A 205 26.33 20.84 4.40
CA SER A 205 25.74 19.64 3.82
C SER A 205 24.23 19.70 4.06
N ALA A 206 23.46 19.87 2.99
CA ALA A 206 22.01 19.99 3.08
C ALA A 206 21.46 18.67 3.64
N LEU A 207 21.13 18.67 4.93
CA LEU A 207 20.47 17.57 5.59
C LEU A 207 19.11 17.38 4.91
N LYS A 208 18.90 16.21 4.31
CA LYS A 208 17.65 15.84 3.61
C LYS A 208 16.99 14.66 4.32
N ILE A 209 16.52 14.92 5.53
CA ILE A 209 15.65 14.00 6.27
C ILE A 209 14.21 14.50 6.14
N HIS A 210 13.24 13.60 6.01
CA HIS A 210 11.82 13.98 5.93
C HIS A 210 11.33 14.55 7.28
N PRO A 211 10.65 15.71 7.36
CA PRO A 211 10.26 16.34 8.64
C PRO A 211 9.50 15.42 9.61
N LYS A 212 8.63 14.54 9.09
CA LYS A 212 7.91 13.51 9.87
C LYS A 212 8.80 12.51 10.62
N VAL A 213 10.11 12.43 10.35
CA VAL A 213 11.06 11.69 11.19
C VAL A 213 11.19 12.35 12.57
N PHE A 214 11.11 13.68 12.62
CA PHE A 214 11.18 14.43 13.87
C PHE A 214 9.84 14.41 14.63
N ASN A 215 8.70 14.29 13.94
CA ASN A 215 7.41 13.94 14.55
C ASN A 215 7.42 12.61 15.33
N MET A 216 8.28 11.64 14.96
CA MET A 216 8.44 10.40 15.74
C MET A 216 9.29 10.58 17.01
N ILE A 217 10.07 11.66 17.09
CA ILE A 217 10.93 12.01 18.21
C ILE A 217 10.16 12.92 19.18
N ASP A 218 9.44 13.90 18.65
CA ASP A 218 8.53 14.75 19.39
C ASP A 218 7.33 13.96 19.92
N SER A 219 6.73 14.41 21.01
CA SER A 219 5.50 13.83 21.54
C SER A 219 4.27 14.62 21.07
N TRP A 220 3.09 14.07 21.28
CA TRP A 220 1.85 14.77 20.95
C TRP A 220 1.68 15.99 21.86
N VAL A 221 1.02 17.04 21.38
CA VAL A 221 0.81 18.29 22.15
C VAL A 221 -0.01 18.06 23.44
N SER A 222 -0.70 16.92 23.56
CA SER A 222 -1.40 16.45 24.77
C SER A 222 -0.50 15.79 25.82
N ASP A 223 0.71 15.36 25.44
CA ASP A 223 1.52 14.41 26.17
C ASP A 223 2.81 15.08 26.65
N ALA A 224 3.12 14.97 27.95
CA ALA A 224 4.18 15.76 28.58
C ALA A 224 5.60 15.18 28.43
N GLU A 225 5.74 13.93 27.98
CA GLU A 225 7.04 13.22 27.94
C GLU A 225 7.60 13.15 26.52
N SER A 226 8.79 13.72 26.32
CA SER A 226 9.58 13.69 25.09
C SER A 226 11.07 13.50 25.41
N PRO A 227 11.88 12.89 24.53
CA PRO A 227 11.52 12.37 23.21
C PRO A 227 10.91 10.96 23.26
N VAL A 228 9.95 10.68 22.36
CA VAL A 228 9.27 9.38 22.23
C VAL A 228 10.19 8.33 21.58
N ALA A 229 10.86 8.69 20.48
CA ALA A 229 11.91 7.89 19.86
C ALA A 229 13.28 8.55 20.05
N THR A 230 14.27 7.77 20.52
CA THR A 230 15.67 8.21 20.66
C THR A 230 16.58 7.71 19.54
N GLU A 231 16.15 6.73 18.75
CA GLU A 231 16.90 6.21 17.59
C GLU A 231 15.98 5.86 16.43
N ILE A 232 16.36 6.25 15.20
CA ILE A 232 15.58 6.00 13.97
C ILE A 232 16.50 5.48 12.86
N ASN A 233 16.11 4.36 12.23
CA ASN A 233 16.81 3.78 11.08
C ASN A 233 16.47 4.57 9.79
N LEU A 234 17.38 5.44 9.36
CA LEU A 234 17.18 6.30 8.19
C LEU A 234 17.05 5.49 6.90
N ASN A 235 17.72 4.35 6.77
CA ASN A 235 17.55 3.48 5.60
C ASN A 235 16.20 2.74 5.57
N ALA A 236 15.47 2.68 6.68
CA ALA A 236 14.09 2.22 6.69
C ALA A 236 13.11 3.36 6.34
N VAL A 237 13.39 4.59 6.79
CA VAL A 237 12.68 5.82 6.41
C VAL A 237 12.76 6.03 4.89
N GLU A 238 13.96 6.05 4.32
CA GLU A 238 14.21 6.22 2.87
C GLU A 238 13.47 5.20 1.99
N LYS A 239 13.30 3.97 2.49
CA LYS A 239 12.58 2.90 1.78
C LYS A 239 11.07 2.92 1.99
N ASN A 240 10.58 3.64 2.99
CA ASN A 240 9.17 3.77 3.33
C ASN A 240 8.60 5.04 2.67
N GLY A 241 8.55 5.04 1.33
CA GLY A 241 7.94 6.12 0.55
C GLY A 241 6.46 6.34 0.88
N ASN A 242 5.74 5.35 1.42
CA ASN A 242 4.35 5.53 1.83
C ASN A 242 4.23 6.54 2.98
N GLN A 243 5.13 6.49 3.97
CA GLN A 243 5.10 7.38 5.13
C GLN A 243 5.97 8.64 4.97
N PHE A 244 7.03 8.57 4.15
CA PHE A 244 8.07 9.59 4.00
C PHE A 244 8.41 9.90 2.52
N ASN A 245 7.40 9.96 1.66
CA ASN A 245 7.56 10.44 0.28
C ASN A 245 8.02 11.90 0.24
N GLU A 246 8.50 12.35 -0.92
CA GLU A 246 8.87 13.75 -1.13
C GLU A 246 7.68 14.66 -1.47
N ASP A 247 6.45 14.13 -1.50
CA ASP A 247 5.27 14.92 -1.87
C ASP A 247 4.86 15.85 -0.73
N GLY A 248 4.55 17.10 -1.06
CA GLY A 248 4.39 18.15 -0.06
C GLY A 248 5.69 18.61 0.61
N LEU A 249 6.87 18.04 0.27
CA LEU A 249 8.15 18.63 0.67
C LEU A 249 8.43 19.90 -0.14
N LYS A 250 8.78 20.97 0.57
CA LYS A 250 9.18 22.25 0.00
C LYS A 250 10.32 22.87 0.82
N GLN A 251 11.34 23.35 0.11
CA GLN A 251 12.34 24.24 0.70
C GLN A 251 11.80 25.68 0.73
N ASP A 252 11.81 26.31 1.90
CA ASP A 252 11.43 27.72 2.12
C ASP A 252 12.48 28.42 2.99
N GLY A 253 13.42 29.11 2.34
CA GLY A 253 14.63 29.60 2.99
C GLY A 253 15.43 28.46 3.63
N ASP A 254 15.76 28.58 4.91
CA ASP A 254 16.44 27.54 5.68
C ASP A 254 15.54 26.33 6.05
N TRP A 255 14.21 26.43 5.86
CA TRP A 255 13.27 25.39 6.28
C TRP A 255 13.04 24.35 5.18
N LEU A 256 13.13 23.07 5.54
CA LEU A 256 12.44 22.01 4.82
C LEU A 256 11.09 21.79 5.47
N ILE A 257 10.02 22.07 4.72
CA ILE A 257 8.62 21.99 5.13
C ILE A 257 7.98 20.78 4.47
N TYR A 258 7.14 20.05 5.21
CA TYR A 258 6.22 19.03 4.74
C TYR A 258 4.79 19.50 5.07
N SER A 259 3.97 19.75 4.06
CA SER A 259 2.56 20.08 4.27
C SER A 259 1.73 18.83 4.59
N LEU A 260 0.84 18.93 5.59
CA LEU A 260 -0.11 17.86 5.96
C LEU A 260 -1.35 17.97 5.05
N PRO A 261 -1.60 17.01 4.14
CA PRO A 261 -2.67 17.15 3.14
C PRO A 261 -4.07 17.28 3.76
N ASP A 262 -4.35 16.48 4.80
CA ASP A 262 -5.70 16.29 5.33
C ASP A 262 -6.13 17.39 6.32
N THR A 263 -5.17 18.13 6.88
CA THR A 263 -5.43 19.12 7.96
C THR A 263 -5.03 20.55 7.63
N GLY A 264 -4.39 20.78 6.47
CA GLY A 264 -3.81 22.08 6.12
C GLY A 264 -2.63 22.51 7.02
N GLY A 265 -2.17 21.61 7.89
CA GLY A 265 -1.02 21.83 8.77
C GLY A 265 0.32 21.64 8.05
N PHE A 266 1.39 21.70 8.83
CA PHE A 266 2.74 21.38 8.38
C PHE A 266 3.58 20.76 9.50
N MET A 267 4.61 20.06 9.06
CA MET A 267 5.79 19.68 9.84
C MET A 267 7.00 20.33 9.16
N ARG A 268 7.91 20.99 9.88
CA ARG A 268 9.10 21.59 9.26
C ARG A 268 10.30 21.58 10.18
N TYR A 269 11.50 21.59 9.60
CA TYR A 269 12.72 21.89 10.34
C TYR A 269 13.70 22.74 9.56
N ARG A 270 14.62 23.37 10.28
CA ARG A 270 15.81 24.01 9.72
C ARG A 270 17.06 23.59 10.48
N VAL A 271 18.19 23.53 9.78
CA VAL A 271 19.49 23.18 10.38
C VAL A 271 20.11 24.42 11.03
N LEU A 272 20.21 24.38 12.36
CA LEU A 272 20.90 25.38 13.17
C LEU A 272 22.42 25.14 13.18
N GLU A 273 22.83 23.88 13.31
CA GLU A 273 24.23 23.46 13.32
C GLU A 273 24.43 22.14 12.57
N ALA A 274 25.55 22.00 11.87
CA ALA A 274 26.03 20.75 11.29
C ALA A 274 27.56 20.68 11.45
N LYS A 275 28.06 19.65 12.14
CA LYS A 275 29.49 19.41 12.41
C LYS A 275 29.82 17.92 12.25
N GLY A 276 30.41 17.55 11.12
CA GLY A 276 30.72 16.14 10.84
C GLY A 276 29.43 15.34 10.67
N ASN A 277 29.16 14.42 11.60
CA ASN A 277 27.92 13.65 11.65
C ASN A 277 26.92 14.15 12.71
N HIS A 278 27.27 15.20 13.46
CA HIS A 278 26.42 15.85 14.46
C HIS A 278 25.57 16.95 13.83
N TYR A 279 24.28 17.01 14.21
CA TYR A 279 23.32 17.99 13.72
C TYR A 279 22.48 18.56 14.87
N LYS A 280 22.20 19.85 14.78
CA LYS A 280 21.21 20.56 15.61
C LYS A 280 20.17 21.19 14.70
N ILE A 281 18.90 20.89 14.95
CA ILE A 281 17.77 21.45 14.21
C ILE A 281 16.81 22.19 15.13
N GLU A 282 16.03 23.09 14.53
CA GLU A 282 14.75 23.53 15.07
C GLU A 282 13.66 22.82 14.28
N TYR A 283 12.78 22.09 14.96
CA TYR A 283 11.59 21.43 14.43
C TYR A 283 10.32 22.19 14.86
N GLN A 284 9.30 22.19 14.02
CA GLN A 284 8.00 22.81 14.27
C GLN A 284 6.88 22.01 13.60
N GLU A 285 5.75 21.89 14.28
CA GLU A 285 4.54 21.25 13.78
C GLU A 285 3.30 21.98 14.34
N ASN A 286 2.20 22.00 13.60
CA ASN A 286 0.94 22.59 14.07
C ASN A 286 -0.28 21.65 13.97
N GLY A 287 -0.16 20.48 13.33
CA GLY A 287 -1.25 19.51 13.15
C GLY A 287 -2.48 20.01 12.36
N GLY A 288 -2.45 21.22 11.79
CA GLY A 288 -3.61 21.91 11.20
C GLY A 288 -4.20 23.03 12.07
N GLY A 289 -3.72 23.19 13.31
CA GLY A 289 -4.10 24.28 14.21
C GLY A 289 -3.31 25.57 14.00
N THR A 290 -3.68 26.62 14.75
CA THR A 290 -2.95 27.91 14.77
C THR A 290 -1.75 27.92 15.72
N LEU A 291 -1.72 27.04 16.71
CA LEU A 291 -0.59 26.87 17.62
C LEU A 291 0.53 26.09 16.92
N THR A 292 1.73 26.66 16.87
CA THR A 292 2.93 26.01 16.32
C THR A 292 4.02 25.94 17.39
N PRO A 293 4.05 24.89 18.24
CA PRO A 293 5.20 24.63 19.12
C PRO A 293 6.51 24.50 18.33
N ALA A 294 7.63 24.73 19.00
CA ALA A 294 8.95 24.61 18.44
C ALA A 294 9.87 23.79 19.36
N SER A 295 10.55 22.82 18.78
CA SER A 295 11.43 21.89 19.49
C SER A 295 12.86 22.01 18.94
N THR A 296 13.86 21.97 19.81
CA THR A 296 15.27 21.92 19.42
C THR A 296 15.76 20.50 19.60
N ILE A 297 16.17 19.86 18.51
CA ILE A 297 16.60 18.46 18.50
C ILE A 297 18.07 18.42 18.08
N GLU A 298 18.90 17.78 18.90
CA GLU A 298 20.30 17.46 18.61
C GLU A 298 20.43 15.96 18.41
N PHE A 299 21.17 15.55 17.39
CA PHE A 299 21.36 14.14 17.06
C PHE A 299 22.64 13.90 16.27
N ASP A 300 23.12 12.66 16.34
CA ASP A 300 24.21 12.16 15.50
C ASP A 300 23.66 11.19 14.45
N ILE A 301 24.27 11.17 13.26
CA ILE A 301 24.04 10.13 12.25
C ILE A 301 25.19 9.12 12.33
N GLU A 302 24.91 7.92 12.81
CA GLU A 302 25.89 6.84 13.00
C GLU A 302 25.69 5.70 11.98
N LYS A 303 26.75 4.94 11.69
CA LYS A 303 26.65 3.67 10.94
C LYS A 303 26.55 2.51 11.91
N ARG A 304 25.50 1.70 11.80
CA ARG A 304 25.27 0.50 12.62
C ARG A 304 25.20 -0.76 11.75
N HIS A 305 25.80 -1.84 12.22
CA HIS A 305 25.71 -3.15 11.57
C HIS A 305 24.56 -3.95 12.18
N ILE A 306 23.66 -4.45 11.34
CA ILE A 306 22.51 -5.28 11.71
C ILE A 306 22.48 -6.56 10.88
N ARG A 307 21.56 -7.47 11.21
CA ARG A 307 21.18 -8.59 10.32
C ARG A 307 19.71 -8.48 9.93
N LEU A 308 19.42 -8.48 8.63
CA LEU A 308 18.07 -8.47 8.08
C LEU A 308 17.84 -9.78 7.33
N ASN A 309 16.82 -10.55 7.73
CA ASN A 309 16.59 -11.92 7.25
C ASN A 309 17.86 -12.82 7.31
N GLY A 310 18.69 -12.64 8.35
CA GLY A 310 19.97 -13.35 8.52
C GLY A 310 21.17 -12.73 7.79
N SER A 311 20.95 -11.95 6.73
CA SER A 311 22.01 -11.29 5.96
C SER A 311 22.58 -10.06 6.69
N PRO A 312 23.91 -9.88 6.76
CA PRO A 312 24.51 -8.69 7.35
C PRO A 312 24.24 -7.45 6.47
N MET A 313 23.91 -6.33 7.12
CA MET A 313 23.66 -5.04 6.47
C MET A 313 24.16 -3.90 7.34
N THR A 314 24.76 -2.87 6.74
CA THR A 314 25.06 -1.61 7.41
C THR A 314 23.92 -0.64 7.16
N ILE A 315 23.43 0.01 8.21
CA ILE A 315 22.39 1.05 8.17
C ILE A 315 22.92 2.36 8.75
N HIS A 316 22.30 3.48 8.37
CA HIS A 316 22.46 4.77 9.02
C HIS A 316 21.35 4.94 10.06
N VAL A 317 21.74 5.32 11.27
CA VAL A 317 20.84 5.55 12.40
C VAL A 317 20.97 7.01 12.82
N LEU A 318 19.85 7.72 12.84
CA LEU A 318 19.74 8.98 13.58
C LEU A 318 19.60 8.64 15.05
N ARG A 319 20.43 9.22 15.90
CA ARG A 319 20.45 9.00 17.35
C ARG A 319 20.35 10.33 18.08
N VAL A 320 19.25 10.54 18.79
CA VAL A 320 18.96 11.77 19.54
C VAL A 320 19.91 11.88 20.73
N THR A 321 20.58 13.03 20.85
CA THR A 321 21.50 13.36 21.94
C THR A 321 20.94 14.46 22.86
N SER A 322 20.07 15.32 22.35
CA SER A 322 19.30 16.27 23.17
C SER A 322 17.95 16.60 22.52
N TYR A 323 16.96 16.87 23.35
CA TYR A 323 15.64 17.38 22.96
C TYR A 323 15.26 18.49 23.95
N ASN A 324 14.82 19.65 23.46
CA ASN A 324 14.31 20.76 24.27
C ASN A 324 13.10 21.39 23.58
N GLN A 325 11.92 21.30 24.20
CA GLN A 325 10.72 22.05 23.78
C GLN A 325 10.85 23.53 24.19
N LYS A 326 10.33 24.45 23.39
CA LYS A 326 10.30 25.91 23.65
C LYS A 326 8.91 26.39 24.06
#